data_AF-A0AAV8TX09-F1
#
_entry.id   AF-A0AAV8TX09-F1
#
_cell.length_a   1.000
_cell.length_b   1.000
_cell.length_c   1.000
_cell.angle_alpha   90.00
_cell.angle_beta   90.00
_cell.angle_gamma   90.00
#
_symmetry.space_group_name_H-M   'P 1'
#
loop_
_entity.id
_entity.type
_entity.pdbx_description
1 polymer ?
#
loop_
_entity_poly.entity_id
_entity_poly.type
_entity_poly.pdbx_seq_one_letter_code
_entity_poly.pdbx_strand_id
1 'polypeptide(L)'
;MASISGLCSSSPSLKPKTHLSKTSLNPPPLKYSLPFSTRSRLAPIRSVAREVPAGLAETNDKIPVNEKRGLEKDSSVLWRRYVDWLYQHKELGLYLDVSRIGFTDEFGAIANPDEGRMVGHYWLRNSSLAPNSFLKTQIDKTLDTVCDFANQVVSGKIKPPSSPEGHFTSVLSVGIGGSALGPQFVAEALAPDNPPLKIRFIDNTDPAGIDHQIAQLGPELASTLVIVISKSGGTPETRNGLLEVQKAFREAGLDFSKQGVAITQENSLLDNTARIEGWLARFPMFDWVGGRTSEMSAVGLLPAALQGIDIREMLVGASLMDEETRSTVLKSNPAALLALCWYWASDGVGSKDMVVLPYKDSLLLFSRYLQQLVMESLGKEFDLDRNRVNQGLTVYGNKGSTDQHAYIQQLREGVHNFFVTFIEVLRDRPPGHDWELEPGVTSGDYLFGMLQGTRSALYANDRESITVTVQEVTPRSVGAMIALYERAVGIYASLININAYHQPEVLALQKRVLAVLNEASCKEPVEPLTLEDVADRCHAPEDVSLK
;
A
#
# COMPACT_ATOMS: atom_id res chain seq x y z
N MET A 1 22.68 -8.98 -35.44
CA MET A 1 23.84 -9.59 -36.14
C MET A 1 24.75 -10.22 -35.09
N ALA A 2 25.15 -11.47 -35.33
CA ALA A 2 26.32 -12.22 -34.82
C ALA A 2 26.59 -12.37 -33.29
N SER A 3 26.63 -13.65 -32.91
CA SER A 3 27.12 -14.34 -31.71
C SER A 3 28.64 -14.29 -31.47
N ILE A 4 29.09 -14.63 -30.24
CA ILE A 4 30.30 -15.39 -29.77
C ILE A 4 30.35 -15.18 -28.23
N SER A 5 30.14 -16.11 -27.28
CA SER A 5 30.76 -17.39 -26.87
C SER A 5 32.21 -17.32 -26.34
N GLY A 6 32.45 -17.65 -25.04
CA GLY A 6 33.75 -18.21 -24.60
C GLY A 6 34.27 -17.91 -23.18
N LEU A 7 33.90 -18.76 -22.21
CA LEU A 7 34.75 -19.55 -21.28
C LEU A 7 35.69 -18.92 -20.20
N CYS A 8 35.53 -19.48 -18.97
CA CYS A 8 36.51 -19.86 -17.91
C CYS A 8 37.22 -18.75 -17.09
N SER A 9 37.59 -18.90 -15.81
CA SER A 9 37.37 -19.88 -14.71
C SER A 9 38.01 -19.33 -13.42
N SER A 10 37.69 -19.97 -12.28
CA SER A 10 38.46 -20.13 -11.03
C SER A 10 38.47 -19.05 -9.92
N SER A 11 37.86 -19.48 -8.79
CA SER A 11 38.00 -19.07 -7.37
C SER A 11 39.46 -19.27 -6.84
N PRO A 12 39.88 -18.97 -5.57
CA PRO A 12 39.09 -19.15 -4.33
C PRO A 12 39.34 -18.27 -3.08
N SER A 13 38.36 -18.39 -2.18
CA SER A 13 38.32 -18.32 -0.71
C SER A 13 39.51 -17.81 0.12
N LEU A 14 39.19 -16.99 1.14
CA LEU A 14 39.88 -16.96 2.44
C LEU A 14 38.95 -16.44 3.57
N LYS A 15 38.61 -17.34 4.50
CA LYS A 15 38.30 -17.15 5.94
C LYS A 15 39.19 -18.18 6.66
N PRO A 16 39.61 -18.06 7.95
CA PRO A 16 38.70 -17.90 9.10
C PRO A 16 39.29 -17.32 10.43
N LYS A 17 38.47 -17.42 11.50
CA LYS A 17 38.74 -17.49 12.97
C LYS A 17 38.54 -16.19 13.77
N THR A 18 37.46 -16.04 14.55
CA THR A 18 37.11 -16.58 15.91
C THR A 18 38.07 -16.18 17.03
N HIS A 19 37.57 -15.45 18.05
CA HIS A 19 37.65 -15.88 19.47
C HIS A 19 36.70 -15.08 20.38
N LEU A 20 36.23 -15.81 21.40
CA LEU A 20 35.31 -15.48 22.50
C LEU A 20 35.88 -14.48 23.52
N SER A 21 35.01 -13.73 24.20
CA SER A 21 34.99 -13.69 25.68
C SER A 21 33.70 -13.07 26.24
N LYS A 22 33.07 -13.81 27.16
CA LYS A 22 32.00 -13.39 28.07
C LYS A 22 32.53 -12.40 29.12
N THR A 23 31.69 -11.45 29.55
CA THR A 23 31.65 -10.98 30.94
C THR A 23 30.28 -10.35 31.23
N SER A 24 29.56 -10.97 32.18
CA SER A 24 28.40 -10.42 32.87
C SER A 24 28.81 -9.29 33.82
N LEU A 25 27.89 -8.37 34.15
CA LEU A 25 27.74 -7.77 35.49
C LEU A 25 26.39 -7.03 35.57
N ASN A 26 25.47 -7.53 36.41
CA ASN A 26 24.30 -6.81 36.93
C ASN A 26 24.71 -5.94 38.12
N PRO A 27 23.98 -4.85 38.42
CA PRO A 27 23.31 -4.77 39.74
C PRO A 27 21.95 -3.99 39.68
N PRO A 28 21.28 -3.63 40.81
CA PRO A 28 20.25 -4.38 41.54
C PRO A 28 18.85 -3.68 41.53
N PRO A 29 17.80 -4.25 42.15
CA PRO A 29 16.42 -3.75 42.02
C PRO A 29 16.05 -2.73 43.11
N LEU A 30 15.29 -1.70 42.74
CA LEU A 30 14.64 -0.78 43.67
C LEU A 30 13.12 -1.01 43.69
N LYS A 31 12.66 -1.49 44.84
CA LYS A 31 11.26 -1.58 45.25
C LYS A 31 10.78 -0.21 45.71
N TYR A 32 9.65 0.28 45.18
CA TYR A 32 8.77 1.17 45.93
C TYR A 32 7.31 0.71 45.76
N SER A 33 6.76 0.26 46.88
CA SER A 33 5.35 0.02 47.14
C SER A 33 4.72 1.25 47.77
N LEU A 34 3.42 1.50 47.52
CA LEU A 34 2.35 2.00 48.43
C LEU A 34 1.15 2.52 47.57
N PRO A 35 -0.08 2.68 48.10
CA PRO A 35 -1.09 1.62 48.19
C PRO A 35 -2.42 1.97 47.49
N PHE A 36 -3.29 0.95 47.40
CA PHE A 36 -4.68 1.05 46.97
C PHE A 36 -5.52 2.03 47.82
N SER A 37 -6.40 2.77 47.17
CA SER A 37 -7.58 3.39 47.77
C SER A 37 -8.84 3.04 46.96
N THR A 38 -9.92 2.81 47.69
CA THR A 38 -11.15 2.12 47.35
C THR A 38 -12.25 3.04 46.79
N ARG A 39 -13.02 2.49 45.83
CA ARG A 39 -14.46 2.72 45.52
C ARG A 39 -15.11 4.06 45.93
N SER A 40 -15.61 4.79 44.94
CA SER A 40 -16.88 5.53 45.05
C SER A 40 -17.73 5.37 43.79
N ARG A 41 -19.02 5.09 44.01
CA ARG A 41 -20.09 4.85 43.02
C ARG A 41 -20.38 6.13 42.22
N LEU A 42 -20.49 6.03 40.90
CA LEU A 42 -21.02 7.09 40.03
C LEU A 42 -22.55 6.97 39.94
N ALA A 43 -23.24 8.04 40.33
CA ALA A 43 -24.65 8.32 40.02
C ALA A 43 -24.75 9.05 38.66
N PRO A 44 -25.91 8.99 37.96
CA PRO A 44 -26.02 9.48 36.59
C PRO A 44 -26.16 11.01 36.57
N ILE A 45 -25.28 11.69 35.85
CA ILE A 45 -25.37 13.14 35.62
C ILE A 45 -26.23 13.40 34.38
N ARG A 46 -27.37 14.06 34.63
CA ARG A 46 -28.30 14.59 33.63
C ARG A 46 -27.61 15.58 32.69
N SER A 47 -28.04 15.57 31.43
CA SER A 47 -27.69 16.59 30.44
C SER A 47 -28.11 17.97 30.93
N VAL A 48 -27.16 18.90 30.91
CA VAL A 48 -27.43 20.33 31.03
C VAL A 48 -26.94 20.95 29.73
N ALA A 49 -27.86 21.09 28.78
CA ALA A 49 -27.68 21.98 27.65
C ALA A 49 -27.47 23.39 28.21
N ARG A 50 -26.28 23.97 28.00
CA ARG A 50 -26.06 25.40 28.16
C ARG A 50 -26.27 26.04 26.80
N GLU A 51 -27.26 26.94 26.74
CA GLU A 51 -27.45 27.87 25.64
C GLU A 51 -26.16 28.67 25.41
N VAL A 52 -25.64 28.62 24.19
CA VAL A 52 -24.52 29.46 23.74
C VAL A 52 -25.11 30.78 23.21
N PRO A 53 -24.62 31.95 23.65
CA PRO A 53 -25.12 33.23 23.15
C PRO A 53 -24.88 33.39 21.66
N ALA A 54 -25.90 33.84 20.93
CA ALA A 54 -25.81 34.26 19.54
C ALA A 54 -24.92 35.51 19.43
N GLY A 55 -23.61 35.31 19.25
CA GLY A 55 -22.64 36.39 19.13
C GLY A 55 -21.26 35.99 18.61
N LEU A 56 -21.10 34.79 18.06
CA LEU A 56 -19.83 34.31 17.48
C LEU A 56 -20.00 33.66 16.09
N ALA A 57 -21.12 33.95 15.41
CA ALA A 57 -21.44 33.42 14.08
C ALA A 57 -21.07 34.38 12.93
N GLU A 58 -20.07 35.24 13.11
CA GLU A 58 -19.53 36.10 12.06
C GLU A 58 -17.99 36.09 12.10
N THR A 59 -17.38 34.97 11.75
CA THR A 59 -16.03 34.94 11.15
C THR A 59 -16.05 33.94 10.01
N ASN A 60 -16.81 34.27 8.95
CA ASN A 60 -16.53 33.74 7.62
C ASN A 60 -15.26 34.44 7.11
N ASP A 61 -14.10 34.05 7.66
CA ASP A 61 -12.84 34.32 6.99
C ASP A 61 -12.81 33.42 5.76
N LYS A 62 -13.32 33.96 4.66
CA LYS A 62 -13.05 33.46 3.32
C LYS A 62 -11.54 33.34 3.22
N ILE A 63 -11.02 32.11 3.17
CA ILE A 63 -9.65 31.86 2.68
C ILE A 63 -9.56 32.60 1.34
N PRO A 64 -8.63 33.55 1.18
CA PRO A 64 -8.59 34.38 -0.01
C PRO A 64 -8.47 33.47 -1.23
N VAL A 65 -9.37 33.66 -2.20
CA VAL A 65 -9.25 33.07 -3.54
C VAL A 65 -8.01 33.70 -4.15
N ASN A 66 -6.85 33.09 -3.92
CA ASN A 66 -5.59 33.53 -4.48
C ASN A 66 -5.65 33.28 -5.99
N GLU A 67 -5.49 34.33 -6.79
CA GLU A 67 -5.14 34.14 -8.20
C GLU A 67 -3.88 33.28 -8.24
N LYS A 68 -4.02 32.03 -8.71
CA LYS A 68 -2.87 31.13 -8.90
C LYS A 68 -1.92 31.81 -9.89
N ARG A 69 -0.86 32.42 -9.38
CA ARG A 69 0.28 32.82 -10.22
C ARG A 69 0.81 31.57 -10.91
N GLY A 70 1.17 31.70 -12.18
CA GLY A 70 1.84 30.63 -12.93
C GLY A 70 3.15 30.20 -12.25
N LEU A 71 3.72 29.09 -12.71
CA LEU A 71 4.97 28.56 -12.16
C LEU A 71 6.13 29.57 -12.32
N GLU A 72 7.03 29.61 -11.33
CA GLU A 72 8.15 30.56 -11.26
C GLU A 72 9.22 30.33 -12.33
N LYS A 73 9.18 31.04 -13.45
CA LYS A 73 10.09 30.78 -14.58
C LYS A 73 11.52 31.31 -14.39
N ASP A 74 11.77 32.21 -13.43
CA ASP A 74 13.12 32.68 -13.15
C ASP A 74 13.95 31.57 -12.50
N SER A 75 15.05 31.18 -13.15
CA SER A 75 15.88 30.06 -12.69
C SER A 75 16.54 30.31 -11.32
N SER A 76 16.87 31.57 -10.99
CA SER A 76 17.47 31.92 -9.71
C SER A 76 16.46 31.89 -8.56
N VAL A 77 15.20 32.29 -8.84
CA VAL A 77 14.10 32.20 -7.87
C VAL A 77 13.70 30.73 -7.69
N LEU A 78 13.59 29.96 -8.77
CA LEU A 78 13.28 28.53 -8.71
C LEU A 78 14.35 27.74 -7.93
N TRP A 79 15.64 28.07 -8.12
CA TRP A 79 16.72 27.44 -7.35
C TRP A 79 16.60 27.76 -5.85
N ARG A 80 16.32 29.02 -5.49
CA ARG A 80 16.07 29.38 -4.08
C ARG A 80 14.87 28.62 -3.53
N ARG A 81 13.77 28.53 -4.28
CA ARG A 81 12.59 27.76 -3.91
C ARG A 81 12.92 26.27 -3.72
N TYR A 82 13.74 25.69 -4.59
CA TYR A 82 14.25 24.32 -4.44
C TYR A 82 15.01 24.17 -3.12
N VAL A 83 15.97 25.04 -2.82
CA VAL A 83 16.72 25.00 -1.56
C VAL A 83 15.80 25.17 -0.34
N ASP A 84 14.82 26.06 -0.43
CA ASP A 84 13.94 26.43 0.69
C ASP A 84 12.84 25.40 1.00
N TRP A 85 12.51 24.55 0.02
CA TRP A 85 11.38 23.61 0.07
C TRP A 85 11.76 22.16 -0.22
N LEU A 86 13.04 21.86 -0.47
CA LEU A 86 13.54 20.49 -0.52
C LEU A 86 13.54 19.90 0.89
N TYR A 87 12.76 18.83 1.08
CA TYR A 87 12.91 17.97 2.23
C TYR A 87 13.93 16.86 1.95
N GLN A 88 14.76 16.53 2.94
CA GLN A 88 15.74 15.46 2.86
C GLN A 88 15.76 14.64 4.16
N HIS A 89 15.62 13.32 4.05
CA HIS A 89 15.91 12.37 5.11
C HIS A 89 17.14 11.53 4.76
N LYS A 90 18.30 11.91 5.31
CA LYS A 90 19.61 11.33 4.95
C LYS A 90 19.71 9.83 5.21
N GLU A 91 19.19 9.35 6.34
CA GLU A 91 19.25 7.91 6.68
C GLU A 91 18.38 7.05 5.77
N LEU A 92 17.24 7.58 5.31
CA LEU A 92 16.34 6.86 4.41
C LEU A 92 16.78 7.01 2.95
N GLY A 93 17.74 7.89 2.66
CA GLY A 93 18.09 8.29 1.30
C GLY A 93 16.90 8.85 0.54
N LEU A 94 15.94 9.50 1.22
CA LEU A 94 14.70 10.00 0.65
C LEU A 94 14.71 11.53 0.56
N TYR A 95 14.24 12.05 -0.58
CA TYR A 95 14.14 13.47 -0.85
C TYR A 95 12.76 13.78 -1.43
N LEU A 96 12.25 14.96 -1.13
CA LEU A 96 10.98 15.45 -1.65
C LEU A 96 11.16 16.88 -2.15
N ASP A 97 11.11 17.05 -3.47
CA ASP A 97 11.14 18.34 -4.16
C ASP A 97 9.71 18.77 -4.52
N VAL A 98 9.24 19.83 -3.87
CA VAL A 98 7.94 20.48 -4.12
C VAL A 98 8.07 21.87 -4.75
N SER A 99 9.27 22.25 -5.19
CA SER A 99 9.54 23.59 -5.73
C SER A 99 8.74 23.93 -6.99
N ARG A 100 8.26 22.91 -7.72
CA ARG A 100 7.49 23.04 -8.97
C ARG A 100 5.98 22.93 -8.76
N ILE A 101 5.51 23.18 -7.53
CA ILE A 101 4.11 23.47 -7.21
C ILE A 101 3.98 24.98 -6.93
N GLY A 102 2.88 25.60 -7.34
CA GLY A 102 2.71 27.06 -7.31
C GLY A 102 2.38 27.71 -5.95
N PHE A 103 2.33 26.97 -4.84
CA PHE A 103 1.90 27.53 -3.55
C PHE A 103 2.84 28.62 -3.02
N THR A 104 2.27 29.63 -2.34
CA THR A 104 3.00 30.73 -1.68
C THR A 104 3.35 30.39 -0.23
N ASP A 105 4.33 31.08 0.36
CA ASP A 105 4.76 30.87 1.75
C ASP A 105 3.62 31.09 2.77
N GLU A 106 2.68 31.97 2.46
CA GLU A 106 1.49 32.30 3.28
C GLU A 106 0.50 31.13 3.39
N PHE A 107 0.52 30.20 2.42
CA PHE A 107 -0.39 29.04 2.38
C PHE A 107 0.01 27.93 3.38
N GLY A 108 1.25 27.95 3.87
CA GLY A 108 1.82 26.88 4.70
C GLY A 108 1.41 26.89 6.19
N ALA A 109 0.51 27.78 6.62
CA ALA A 109 0.15 27.98 8.03
C ALA A 109 -1.04 27.14 8.54
N ILE A 110 -1.53 26.16 7.77
CA ILE A 110 -2.76 25.42 8.12
C ILE A 110 -2.46 24.33 9.18
N ALA A 111 -3.07 24.48 10.36
CA ALA A 111 -2.94 23.56 11.49
C ALA A 111 -3.91 22.37 11.36
N ASN A 112 -3.45 21.18 11.77
CA ASN A 112 -4.20 19.92 11.69
C ASN A 112 -4.94 19.61 13.02
N PRO A 113 -6.27 19.38 13.02
CA PRO A 113 -6.98 18.86 14.18
C PRO A 113 -6.80 17.33 14.34
N ASP A 114 -6.77 16.85 15.59
CA ASP A 114 -6.65 15.43 15.92
C ASP A 114 -8.01 14.71 15.76
N GLU A 115 -8.04 13.58 15.05
CA GLU A 115 -9.26 12.83 14.75
C GLU A 115 -9.51 11.76 15.83
N GLY A 116 -10.56 11.95 16.66
CA GLY A 116 -10.91 11.10 17.80
C GLY A 116 -11.40 9.66 17.48
N ARG A 117 -10.71 8.90 16.61
CA ARG A 117 -10.94 7.47 16.34
C ARG A 117 -9.62 6.68 16.34
N MET A 118 -9.68 5.40 16.69
CA MET A 118 -8.50 4.51 16.68
C MET A 118 -8.12 4.11 15.25
N VAL A 119 -7.10 4.77 14.70
CA VAL A 119 -6.46 4.42 13.42
C VAL A 119 -5.07 3.87 13.73
N GLY A 120 -4.93 2.54 13.73
CA GLY A 120 -3.81 1.86 14.40
C GLY A 120 -2.69 1.32 13.51
N HIS A 121 -2.77 1.49 12.18
CA HIS A 121 -1.79 0.88 11.26
C HIS A 121 -0.34 1.34 11.53
N TYR A 122 -0.15 2.56 12.04
CA TYR A 122 1.16 3.06 12.52
C TYR A 122 1.78 2.21 13.64
N TRP A 123 0.96 1.59 14.51
CA TRP A 123 1.45 0.74 15.60
C TRP A 123 2.07 -0.57 15.09
N LEU A 124 1.72 -1.00 13.87
CA LEU A 124 2.33 -2.18 13.25
C LEU A 124 3.83 -1.99 13.01
N ARG A 125 4.25 -0.75 12.78
CA ARG A 125 5.64 -0.35 12.51
C ARG A 125 6.41 -0.05 13.79
N ASN A 126 5.71 0.46 14.80
CA ASN A 126 6.25 0.68 16.13
C ASN A 126 5.20 0.37 17.22
N SER A 127 5.25 -0.85 17.73
CA SER A 127 4.28 -1.36 18.71
C SER A 127 4.36 -0.65 20.07
N SER A 128 5.46 0.06 20.36
CA SER A 128 5.59 0.86 21.60
C SER A 128 4.60 2.02 21.67
N LEU A 129 4.07 2.45 20.53
CA LEU A 129 3.05 3.50 20.41
C LEU A 129 1.62 2.96 20.53
N ALA A 130 1.46 1.64 20.70
CA ALA A 130 0.13 1.05 20.85
C ALA A 130 -0.54 1.58 22.15
N PRO A 131 -1.87 1.83 22.16
CA PRO A 131 -2.56 2.45 23.29
C PRO A 131 -2.52 1.66 24.60
N ASN A 132 -2.22 0.36 24.52
CA ASN A 132 -2.11 -0.51 25.68
C ASN A 132 -1.13 -1.67 25.43
N SER A 133 -0.66 -2.28 26.51
CA SER A 133 0.32 -3.37 26.47
C SER A 133 -0.21 -4.64 25.79
N PHE A 134 -1.52 -4.86 25.81
CA PHE A 134 -2.15 -5.99 25.15
C PHE A 134 -2.01 -5.91 23.63
N LEU A 135 -2.35 -4.75 23.03
CA LEU A 135 -2.18 -4.50 21.60
C LEU A 135 -0.71 -4.56 21.20
N LYS A 136 0.19 -3.96 21.99
CA LYS A 136 1.64 -4.09 21.79
C LYS A 136 2.06 -5.55 21.70
N THR A 137 1.65 -6.36 22.69
CA THR A 137 1.99 -7.78 22.75
C THR A 137 1.42 -8.57 21.55
N GLN A 138 0.19 -8.24 21.12
CA GLN A 138 -0.41 -8.87 19.94
C GLN A 138 0.37 -8.58 18.66
N ILE A 139 0.80 -7.32 18.46
CA ILE A 139 1.59 -6.91 17.31
C ILE A 139 2.94 -7.62 17.30
N ASP A 140 3.68 -7.55 18.41
CA ASP A 140 5.00 -8.17 18.54
C ASP A 140 4.93 -9.69 18.30
N LYS A 141 3.97 -10.36 18.94
CA LYS A 141 3.77 -11.81 18.79
C LYS A 141 3.40 -12.19 17.36
N THR A 142 2.59 -11.38 16.68
CA THR A 142 2.20 -11.64 15.29
C THR A 142 3.42 -11.56 14.37
N LEU A 143 4.25 -10.53 14.53
CA LEU A 143 5.48 -10.37 13.75
C LEU A 143 6.45 -11.55 13.99
N ASP A 144 6.66 -11.95 15.24
CA ASP A 144 7.50 -13.10 15.57
C ASP A 144 6.95 -14.40 14.96
N THR A 145 5.63 -14.59 15.02
CA THR A 145 4.98 -15.76 14.42
C THR A 145 5.12 -15.78 12.90
N VAL A 146 5.03 -14.62 12.23
CA VAL A 146 5.26 -14.50 10.78
C VAL A 146 6.70 -14.87 10.45
N CYS A 147 7.68 -14.31 11.16
CA CYS A 147 9.10 -14.62 10.97
C CYS A 147 9.37 -16.11 11.15
N ASP A 148 8.89 -16.68 12.25
CA ASP A 148 9.11 -18.09 12.59
C ASP A 148 8.45 -19.03 11.58
N PHE A 149 7.24 -18.72 11.12
CA PHE A 149 6.56 -19.53 10.12
C PHE A 149 7.28 -19.47 8.76
N ALA A 150 7.62 -18.27 8.28
CA ALA A 150 8.33 -18.09 7.01
C ALA A 150 9.68 -18.83 7.04
N ASN A 151 10.45 -18.70 8.13
CA ASN A 151 11.71 -19.43 8.31
C ASN A 151 11.52 -20.95 8.27
N GLN A 152 10.45 -21.47 8.87
CA GLN A 152 10.17 -22.90 8.87
C GLN A 152 9.74 -23.42 7.50
N VAL A 153 9.01 -22.61 6.72
CA VAL A 153 8.65 -22.94 5.33
C VAL A 153 9.89 -22.91 4.43
N VAL A 154 10.66 -21.83 4.46
CA VAL A 154 11.86 -21.64 3.62
C VAL A 154 12.95 -22.67 3.94
N SER A 155 13.10 -23.06 5.21
CA SER A 155 14.05 -24.12 5.61
C SER A 155 13.58 -25.55 5.32
N GLY A 156 12.34 -25.73 4.85
CA GLY A 156 11.75 -27.04 4.56
C GLY A 156 11.34 -27.84 5.82
N LYS A 157 11.31 -27.21 7.00
CA LYS A 157 10.76 -27.84 8.21
C LYS A 157 9.24 -28.01 8.10
N ILE A 158 8.56 -26.96 7.64
CA ILE A 158 7.19 -27.05 7.13
C ILE A 158 7.33 -27.29 5.63
N LYS A 159 6.84 -28.44 5.17
CA LYS A 159 7.00 -28.89 3.78
C LYS A 159 5.70 -29.44 3.23
N PRO A 160 5.50 -29.38 1.90
CA PRO A 160 4.36 -30.01 1.26
C PRO A 160 4.37 -31.54 1.49
N PRO A 161 3.20 -32.21 1.59
CA PRO A 161 3.15 -33.65 1.87
C PRO A 161 3.78 -34.54 0.79
N SER A 162 3.60 -34.18 -0.48
CA SER A 162 3.82 -35.07 -1.62
C SER A 162 4.65 -34.43 -2.75
N SER A 163 5.29 -33.29 -2.49
CA SER A 163 6.08 -32.61 -3.53
C SER A 163 7.34 -33.38 -3.89
N PRO A 164 7.67 -33.52 -5.20
CA PRO A 164 8.98 -34.01 -5.66
C PRO A 164 10.17 -33.21 -5.13
N GLU A 165 9.98 -31.90 -4.92
CA GLU A 165 11.02 -30.97 -4.46
C GLU A 165 11.31 -31.10 -2.95
N GLY A 166 10.38 -31.70 -2.19
CA GLY A 166 10.50 -31.85 -0.74
C GLY A 166 10.41 -30.54 0.07
N HIS A 167 10.14 -29.41 -0.58
CA HIS A 167 9.94 -28.08 0.01
C HIS A 167 8.91 -27.27 -0.81
N PHE A 168 8.42 -26.17 -0.25
CA PHE A 168 7.56 -25.25 -0.99
C PHE A 168 8.41 -24.39 -1.94
N THR A 169 7.96 -24.25 -3.19
CA THR A 169 8.66 -23.47 -4.23
C THR A 169 7.85 -22.25 -4.69
N SER A 170 6.56 -22.24 -4.37
CA SER A 170 5.61 -21.24 -4.88
C SER A 170 4.61 -20.83 -3.80
N VAL A 171 4.13 -19.59 -3.87
CA VAL A 171 3.02 -19.05 -3.09
C VAL A 171 1.88 -18.70 -4.05
N LEU A 172 0.66 -19.15 -3.75
CA LEU A 172 -0.55 -18.63 -4.39
C LEU A 172 -1.33 -17.80 -3.37
N SER A 173 -1.32 -16.48 -3.55
CA SER A 173 -2.04 -15.54 -2.69
C SER A 173 -3.42 -15.24 -3.25
N VAL A 174 -4.47 -15.54 -2.48
CA VAL A 174 -5.88 -15.37 -2.85
C VAL A 174 -6.48 -14.27 -1.97
N GLY A 175 -6.81 -13.13 -2.57
CA GLY A 175 -7.28 -11.94 -1.86
C GLY A 175 -7.54 -10.79 -2.83
N ILE A 176 -8.42 -9.85 -2.48
CA ILE A 176 -8.78 -8.72 -3.34
C ILE A 176 -8.54 -7.38 -2.64
N GLY A 177 -8.35 -6.31 -3.42
CA GLY A 177 -8.15 -4.95 -2.91
C GLY A 177 -6.92 -4.88 -2.02
N GLY A 178 -7.09 -4.45 -0.77
CA GLY A 178 -5.97 -4.25 0.15
C GLY A 178 -5.25 -5.55 0.52
N SER A 179 -5.95 -6.68 0.38
CA SER A 179 -5.40 -8.03 0.56
C SER A 179 -4.52 -8.50 -0.61
N ALA A 180 -4.40 -7.73 -1.69
CA ALA A 180 -3.61 -8.09 -2.87
C ALA A 180 -2.74 -6.94 -3.41
N LEU A 181 -3.22 -5.70 -3.47
CA LEU A 181 -2.49 -4.60 -4.11
C LEU A 181 -1.19 -4.23 -3.40
N GLY A 182 -1.18 -4.23 -2.06
CA GLY A 182 0.03 -4.07 -1.27
C GLY A 182 1.03 -5.21 -1.50
N PRO A 183 0.61 -6.48 -1.30
CA PRO A 183 1.49 -7.62 -1.53
C PRO A 183 2.03 -7.72 -2.96
N GLN A 184 1.20 -7.38 -3.97
CA GLN A 184 1.62 -7.31 -5.36
C GLN A 184 2.69 -6.24 -5.58
N PHE A 185 2.48 -5.03 -5.05
CA PHE A 185 3.45 -3.94 -5.14
C PHE A 185 4.78 -4.32 -4.48
N VAL A 186 4.76 -4.86 -3.27
CA VAL A 186 5.97 -5.25 -2.54
C VAL A 186 6.71 -6.41 -3.21
N ALA A 187 5.97 -7.41 -3.72
CA ALA A 187 6.57 -8.50 -4.49
C ALA A 187 7.28 -7.99 -5.75
N GLU A 188 6.64 -7.14 -6.54
CA GLU A 188 7.25 -6.56 -7.75
C GLU A 188 8.45 -5.64 -7.42
N ALA A 189 8.35 -4.89 -6.34
CA ALA A 189 9.37 -3.91 -5.97
C ALA A 189 10.64 -4.54 -5.38
N LEU A 190 10.50 -5.66 -4.65
CA LEU A 190 11.54 -6.13 -3.73
C LEU A 190 11.89 -7.62 -3.84
N ALA A 191 11.11 -8.43 -4.57
CA ALA A 191 11.46 -9.84 -4.69
C ALA A 191 12.83 -9.97 -5.38
N PRO A 192 13.75 -10.79 -4.83
CA PRO A 192 15.01 -11.07 -5.51
C PRO A 192 14.74 -11.85 -6.80
N ASP A 193 15.69 -11.83 -7.75
CA ASP A 193 15.55 -12.52 -9.05
C ASP A 193 15.21 -14.02 -8.91
N ASN A 194 15.71 -14.65 -7.84
CA ASN A 194 15.45 -16.04 -7.50
C ASN A 194 14.91 -16.11 -6.06
N PRO A 195 13.61 -15.82 -5.84
CA PRO A 195 13.04 -15.86 -4.50
C PRO A 195 12.93 -17.32 -4.02
N PRO A 196 13.05 -17.59 -2.70
CA PRO A 196 12.83 -18.92 -2.14
C PRO A 196 11.49 -19.50 -2.55
N LEU A 197 10.42 -18.69 -2.50
CA LEU A 197 9.12 -19.04 -3.06
C LEU A 197 8.69 -17.96 -4.06
N LYS A 198 8.31 -18.37 -5.27
CA LYS A 198 7.73 -17.48 -6.29
C LYS A 198 6.25 -17.23 -6.01
N ILE A 199 5.81 -15.98 -6.00
CA ILE A 199 4.41 -15.64 -5.71
C ILE A 199 3.57 -15.44 -6.96
N ARG A 200 2.32 -15.88 -6.92
CA ARG A 200 1.24 -15.60 -7.87
C ARG A 200 0.00 -15.13 -7.11
N PHE A 201 -0.90 -14.42 -7.80
CA PHE A 201 -2.07 -13.81 -7.19
C PHE A 201 -3.37 -14.21 -7.90
N ILE A 202 -4.41 -14.47 -7.11
CA ILE A 202 -5.81 -14.49 -7.53
C ILE A 202 -6.50 -13.32 -6.82
N ASP A 203 -6.69 -12.21 -7.53
CA ASP A 203 -7.28 -10.97 -7.02
C ASP A 203 -8.61 -10.58 -7.68
N ASN A 204 -9.12 -11.43 -8.56
CA ASN A 204 -10.37 -11.25 -9.28
C ASN A 204 -11.20 -12.54 -9.26
N THR A 205 -12.53 -12.40 -9.42
CA THR A 205 -13.46 -13.55 -9.49
C THR A 205 -13.66 -14.07 -10.92
N ASP A 206 -13.01 -13.47 -11.91
CA ASP A 206 -13.05 -13.94 -13.31
C ASP A 206 -12.55 -15.39 -13.40
N PRO A 207 -13.41 -16.37 -13.78
CA PRO A 207 -13.04 -17.77 -13.86
C PRO A 207 -11.85 -18.03 -14.78
N ALA A 208 -11.76 -17.35 -15.93
CA ALA A 208 -10.66 -17.56 -16.86
C ALA A 208 -9.30 -17.12 -16.26
N GLY A 209 -9.31 -16.04 -15.46
CA GLY A 209 -8.14 -15.59 -14.72
C GLY A 209 -7.71 -16.60 -13.65
N ILE A 210 -8.66 -17.14 -12.89
CA ILE A 210 -8.42 -18.18 -11.89
C ILE A 210 -7.85 -19.45 -12.55
N ASP A 211 -8.51 -19.95 -13.59
CA ASP A 211 -8.09 -21.13 -14.36
C ASP A 211 -6.68 -20.94 -14.92
N HIS A 212 -6.36 -19.75 -15.43
CA HIS A 212 -5.03 -19.44 -15.94
C HIS A 212 -3.96 -19.55 -14.85
N GLN A 213 -4.19 -19.00 -13.65
CA GLN A 213 -3.22 -19.11 -12.55
C GLN A 213 -3.01 -20.56 -12.10
N ILE A 214 -4.10 -21.34 -11.99
CA ILE A 214 -4.03 -22.76 -11.62
C ILE A 214 -3.30 -23.56 -12.70
N ALA A 215 -3.59 -23.32 -13.98
CA ALA A 215 -2.94 -24.00 -15.10
C ALA A 215 -1.44 -23.65 -15.20
N GLN A 216 -1.06 -22.40 -14.94
CA GLN A 216 0.34 -21.96 -14.92
C GLN A 216 1.16 -22.58 -13.78
N LEU A 217 0.53 -22.91 -12.64
CA LEU A 217 1.18 -23.71 -11.61
C LEU A 217 1.34 -25.16 -12.08
N GLY A 218 0.30 -25.75 -12.68
CA GLY A 218 0.35 -27.12 -13.20
C GLY A 218 0.90 -28.10 -12.15
N PRO A 219 2.02 -28.82 -12.41
CA PRO A 219 2.60 -29.75 -11.45
C PRO A 219 3.18 -29.07 -10.20
N GLU A 220 3.52 -27.78 -10.25
CA GLU A 220 4.00 -27.01 -9.09
C GLU A 220 2.91 -26.80 -8.02
N LEU A 221 1.64 -27.13 -8.30
CA LEU A 221 0.57 -27.07 -7.31
C LEU A 221 0.90 -27.93 -6.07
N ALA A 222 1.60 -29.06 -6.25
CA ALA A 222 2.04 -29.94 -5.17
C ALA A 222 3.13 -29.31 -4.26
N SER A 223 3.83 -28.29 -4.73
CA SER A 223 4.84 -27.50 -3.97
C SER A 223 4.38 -26.06 -3.70
N THR A 224 3.09 -25.76 -3.84
CA THR A 224 2.54 -24.41 -3.67
C THR A 224 1.92 -24.23 -2.28
N LEU A 225 2.34 -23.21 -1.55
CA LEU A 225 1.67 -22.74 -0.34
C LEU A 225 0.55 -21.77 -0.73
N VAL A 226 -0.69 -22.00 -0.29
CA VAL A 226 -1.82 -21.13 -0.59
C VAL A 226 -2.10 -20.22 0.60
N ILE A 227 -2.04 -18.90 0.40
CA ILE A 227 -2.37 -17.91 1.42
C ILE A 227 -3.70 -17.27 1.06
N VAL A 228 -4.70 -17.39 1.94
CA VAL A 228 -6.04 -16.85 1.74
C VAL A 228 -6.23 -15.65 2.65
N ILE A 229 -6.51 -14.48 2.08
CA ILE A 229 -6.52 -13.21 2.79
C ILE A 229 -7.90 -12.55 2.68
N SER A 230 -8.67 -12.61 3.76
CA SER A 230 -9.96 -11.92 3.87
C SER A 230 -10.27 -11.61 5.33
N LYS A 231 -10.51 -10.35 5.65
CA LYS A 231 -10.83 -9.91 7.02
C LYS A 231 -12.06 -10.64 7.58
N SER A 232 -13.19 -10.55 6.88
CA SER A 232 -14.45 -11.18 7.30
C SER A 232 -14.51 -12.67 6.97
N GLY A 233 -13.67 -13.14 6.05
CA GLY A 233 -13.72 -14.49 5.49
C GLY A 233 -14.90 -14.75 4.54
N GLY A 234 -15.77 -13.75 4.35
CA GLY A 234 -16.96 -13.84 3.51
C GLY A 234 -16.87 -13.04 2.20
N THR A 235 -15.69 -12.49 1.88
CA THR A 235 -15.48 -11.76 0.62
C THR A 235 -15.75 -12.68 -0.57
N PRO A 236 -16.78 -12.42 -1.41
CA PRO A 236 -17.20 -13.35 -2.45
C PRO A 236 -16.08 -13.75 -3.42
N GLU A 237 -15.30 -12.78 -3.90
CA GLU A 237 -14.23 -12.99 -4.86
C GLU A 237 -13.12 -13.89 -4.27
N THR A 238 -12.65 -13.56 -3.07
CA THR A 238 -11.66 -14.38 -2.34
C THR A 238 -12.20 -15.78 -2.06
N ARG A 239 -13.48 -15.90 -1.68
CA ARG A 239 -14.12 -17.19 -1.39
C ARG A 239 -14.24 -18.05 -2.65
N ASN A 240 -14.61 -17.46 -3.78
CA ASN A 240 -14.68 -18.17 -5.06
C ASN A 240 -13.29 -18.67 -5.47
N GLY A 241 -12.27 -17.81 -5.40
CA GLY A 241 -10.88 -18.20 -5.65
C GLY A 241 -10.43 -19.35 -4.74
N LEU A 242 -10.75 -19.29 -3.44
CA LEU A 242 -10.47 -20.39 -2.51
C LEU A 242 -11.14 -21.71 -2.95
N LEU A 243 -12.43 -21.67 -3.29
CA LEU A 243 -13.17 -22.88 -3.66
C LEU A 243 -12.65 -23.51 -4.97
N GLU A 244 -12.30 -22.70 -5.96
CA GLU A 244 -11.69 -23.17 -7.22
C GLU A 244 -10.30 -23.76 -6.97
N VAL A 245 -9.48 -23.13 -6.13
CA VAL A 245 -8.18 -23.69 -5.73
C VAL A 245 -8.36 -25.01 -4.97
N GLN A 246 -9.29 -25.08 -4.02
CA GLN A 246 -9.60 -26.33 -3.31
C GLN A 246 -10.09 -27.43 -4.27
N LYS A 247 -10.86 -27.08 -5.30
CA LYS A 247 -11.27 -28.01 -6.35
C LYS A 247 -10.05 -28.53 -7.12
N ALA A 248 -9.15 -27.65 -7.57
CA ALA A 248 -7.92 -28.06 -8.25
C ALA A 248 -7.02 -28.96 -7.38
N PHE A 249 -6.92 -28.67 -6.08
CA PHE A 249 -6.23 -29.55 -5.13
C PHE A 249 -6.86 -30.94 -5.07
N ARG A 250 -8.19 -31.04 -4.98
CA ARG A 250 -8.90 -32.33 -4.99
C ARG A 250 -8.68 -33.11 -6.29
N GLU A 251 -8.74 -32.43 -7.44
CA GLU A 251 -8.52 -33.04 -8.75
C GLU A 251 -7.08 -33.55 -8.94
N ALA A 252 -6.12 -32.85 -8.33
CA ALA A 252 -4.72 -33.28 -8.27
C ALA A 252 -4.43 -34.33 -7.18
N GLY A 253 -5.42 -34.75 -6.38
CA GLY A 253 -5.23 -35.69 -5.26
C GLY A 253 -4.43 -35.12 -4.09
N LEU A 254 -4.40 -33.79 -3.94
CA LEU A 254 -3.71 -33.06 -2.89
C LEU A 254 -4.64 -32.69 -1.73
N ASP A 255 -4.09 -32.60 -0.52
CA ASP A 255 -4.79 -32.15 0.68
C ASP A 255 -4.53 -30.66 0.91
N PHE A 256 -5.52 -29.81 0.60
CA PHE A 256 -5.44 -28.37 0.79
C PHE A 256 -5.07 -27.96 2.23
N SER A 257 -5.56 -28.68 3.25
CA SER A 257 -5.29 -28.34 4.65
C SER A 257 -3.79 -28.38 4.99
N LYS A 258 -3.00 -29.13 4.23
CA LYS A 258 -1.53 -29.24 4.41
C LYS A 258 -0.74 -28.22 3.62
N GLN A 259 -1.40 -27.33 2.88
CA GLN A 259 -0.78 -26.29 2.07
C GLN A 259 -1.49 -24.93 2.21
N GLY A 260 -2.62 -24.87 2.94
CA GLY A 260 -3.40 -23.66 3.17
C GLY A 260 -2.96 -22.88 4.41
N VAL A 261 -2.98 -21.55 4.30
CA VAL A 261 -2.76 -20.57 5.37
C VAL A 261 -3.84 -19.50 5.28
N ALA A 262 -4.38 -19.08 6.43
CA ALA A 262 -5.37 -18.00 6.49
C ALA A 262 -4.77 -16.73 7.12
N ILE A 263 -5.05 -15.57 6.52
CA ILE A 263 -4.84 -14.25 7.13
C ILE A 263 -6.21 -13.58 7.25
N THR A 264 -6.71 -13.48 8.48
CA THR A 264 -8.12 -13.14 8.71
C THR A 264 -8.38 -12.67 10.13
N GLN A 265 -9.54 -12.06 10.36
CA GLN A 265 -9.98 -11.70 11.70
C GLN A 265 -10.29 -12.96 12.53
N GLU A 266 -9.94 -12.94 13.81
CA GLU A 266 -10.26 -14.05 14.73
C GLU A 266 -11.77 -14.30 14.78
N ASN A 267 -12.18 -15.57 14.77
CA ASN A 267 -13.57 -16.02 14.72
C ASN A 267 -14.36 -15.65 13.45
N SER A 268 -13.69 -15.15 12.40
CA SER A 268 -14.33 -14.95 11.09
C SER A 268 -14.74 -16.28 10.43
N LEU A 269 -15.45 -16.21 9.29
CA LEU A 269 -15.81 -17.41 8.54
C LEU A 269 -14.56 -18.19 8.07
N LEU A 270 -13.56 -17.48 7.57
CA LEU A 270 -12.31 -18.07 7.09
C LEU A 270 -11.47 -18.61 8.26
N ASP A 271 -11.47 -17.92 9.40
CA ASP A 271 -10.75 -18.38 10.60
C ASP A 271 -11.30 -19.71 11.12
N ASN A 272 -12.63 -19.80 11.20
CA ASN A 272 -13.33 -21.01 11.60
C ASN A 272 -13.11 -22.14 10.59
N THR A 273 -13.18 -21.85 9.29
CA THR A 273 -12.90 -22.83 8.23
C THR A 273 -11.49 -23.39 8.37
N ALA A 274 -10.47 -22.52 8.41
CA ALA A 274 -9.07 -22.92 8.56
C ALA A 274 -8.81 -23.70 9.85
N ARG A 275 -9.47 -23.34 10.95
CA ARG A 275 -9.36 -24.05 12.23
C ARG A 275 -10.03 -25.42 12.21
N ILE A 276 -11.22 -25.55 11.63
CA ILE A 276 -11.97 -26.81 11.56
C ILE A 276 -11.29 -27.79 10.61
N GLU A 277 -10.83 -27.31 9.45
CA GLU A 277 -10.14 -28.11 8.45
C GLU A 277 -8.67 -28.40 8.80
N GLY A 278 -8.12 -27.71 9.80
CA GLY A 278 -6.74 -27.95 10.27
C GLY A 278 -5.67 -27.46 9.31
N TRP A 279 -5.83 -26.24 8.80
CA TRP A 279 -4.85 -25.56 7.93
C TRP A 279 -3.51 -25.33 8.65
N LEU A 280 -2.43 -25.16 7.88
CA LEU A 280 -1.07 -25.05 8.43
C LEU A 280 -0.90 -23.92 9.45
N ALA A 281 -1.49 -22.76 9.16
CA ALA A 281 -1.39 -21.58 10.02
C ALA A 281 -2.56 -20.62 9.82
N ARG A 282 -2.78 -19.79 10.84
CA ARG A 282 -3.74 -18.67 10.84
C ARG A 282 -3.04 -17.46 11.44
N PHE A 283 -3.15 -16.31 10.76
CA PHE A 283 -2.58 -15.03 11.20
C PHE A 283 -3.69 -13.99 11.35
N PRO A 284 -3.63 -13.15 12.40
CA PRO A 284 -4.69 -12.20 12.66
C PRO A 284 -4.66 -11.01 11.69
N MET A 285 -5.84 -10.59 11.28
CA MET A 285 -6.11 -9.27 10.71
C MET A 285 -6.94 -8.47 11.71
N PHE A 286 -6.40 -7.37 12.22
CA PHE A 286 -7.05 -6.61 13.30
C PHE A 286 -8.14 -5.66 12.78
N ASP A 287 -9.15 -5.40 13.61
CA ASP A 287 -10.26 -4.50 13.26
C ASP A 287 -9.83 -3.08 12.95
N TRP A 288 -8.82 -2.57 13.66
CA TRP A 288 -8.25 -1.23 13.51
C TRP A 288 -7.24 -1.10 12.35
N VAL A 289 -6.99 -2.18 11.61
CA VAL A 289 -6.23 -2.17 10.35
C VAL A 289 -7.21 -2.16 9.19
N GLY A 290 -7.18 -1.08 8.40
CA GLY A 290 -7.95 -0.96 7.16
C GLY A 290 -7.30 -1.80 6.05
N GLY A 291 -8.09 -2.26 5.08
CA GLY A 291 -7.57 -3.09 3.98
C GLY A 291 -6.43 -2.40 3.22
N ARG A 292 -6.66 -1.16 2.77
CA ARG A 292 -5.66 -0.36 2.03
C ARG A 292 -4.43 0.10 2.84
N THR A 293 -4.45 -0.10 4.17
CA THR A 293 -3.32 0.20 5.08
C THR A 293 -2.81 -1.07 5.79
N SER A 294 -3.06 -2.24 5.20
CA SER A 294 -2.74 -3.54 5.82
C SER A 294 -1.39 -4.13 5.40
N GLU A 295 -0.64 -3.48 4.49
CA GLU A 295 0.62 -4.01 3.97
C GLU A 295 1.64 -4.31 5.07
N MET A 296 1.71 -3.44 6.10
CA MET A 296 2.61 -3.62 7.24
C MET A 296 2.08 -4.58 8.31
N SER A 297 1.01 -5.32 8.02
CA SER A 297 0.46 -6.38 8.88
C SER A 297 0.83 -7.77 8.34
N ALA A 298 0.30 -8.84 8.93
CA ALA A 298 0.48 -10.19 8.39
C ALA A 298 0.07 -10.29 6.90
N VAL A 299 -0.85 -9.45 6.43
CA VAL A 299 -1.31 -9.38 5.02
C VAL A 299 -0.14 -9.23 4.03
N GLY A 300 0.76 -8.27 4.25
CA GLY A 300 1.92 -8.06 3.38
C GLY A 300 3.20 -8.73 3.87
N LEU A 301 3.41 -8.74 5.19
CA LEU A 301 4.65 -9.24 5.78
C LEU A 301 4.84 -10.75 5.59
N LEU A 302 3.78 -11.56 5.65
CA LEU A 302 3.93 -13.01 5.44
C LEU A 302 4.31 -13.36 4.00
N PRO A 303 3.58 -12.91 2.96
CA PRO A 303 3.99 -13.10 1.57
C PRO A 303 5.41 -12.61 1.30
N ALA A 304 5.77 -11.41 1.77
CA ALA A 304 7.09 -10.83 1.55
C ALA A 304 8.22 -11.68 2.19
N ALA A 305 8.04 -12.12 3.45
CA ALA A 305 9.02 -12.96 4.13
C ALA A 305 9.25 -14.31 3.43
N LEU A 306 8.20 -14.90 2.86
CA LEU A 306 8.30 -16.17 2.10
C LEU A 306 9.09 -16.01 0.79
N GLN A 307 9.11 -14.80 0.20
CA GLN A 307 9.94 -14.46 -0.95
C GLN A 307 11.38 -14.08 -0.55
N GLY A 308 11.72 -14.10 0.73
CA GLY A 308 13.05 -13.73 1.23
C GLY A 308 13.27 -12.22 1.37
N ILE A 309 12.21 -11.41 1.34
CA ILE A 309 12.29 -9.96 1.56
C ILE A 309 12.50 -9.69 3.05
N ASP A 310 13.40 -8.76 3.39
CA ASP A 310 13.61 -8.33 4.78
C ASP A 310 12.47 -7.45 5.28
N ILE A 311 11.46 -8.09 5.83
CA ILE A 311 10.27 -7.43 6.37
C ILE A 311 10.55 -6.56 7.59
N ARG A 312 11.65 -6.81 8.33
CA ARG A 312 12.00 -5.98 9.49
C ARG A 312 12.53 -4.64 9.00
N GLU A 313 13.33 -4.64 7.95
CA GLU A 313 13.79 -3.41 7.30
C GLU A 313 12.64 -2.60 6.69
N MET A 314 11.60 -3.24 6.15
CA MET A 314 10.37 -2.52 5.75
C MET A 314 9.73 -1.77 6.91
N LEU A 315 9.55 -2.44 8.05
CA LEU A 315 8.95 -1.83 9.24
C LEU A 315 9.83 -0.71 9.81
N VAL A 316 11.15 -0.88 9.82
CA VAL A 316 12.11 0.16 10.23
C VAL A 316 11.97 1.40 9.34
N GLY A 317 11.97 1.22 8.02
CA GLY A 317 11.84 2.34 7.08
C GLY A 317 10.52 3.09 7.25
N ALA A 318 9.44 2.34 7.44
CA ALA A 318 8.12 2.89 7.69
C ALA A 318 8.04 3.64 9.04
N SER A 319 8.65 3.10 10.11
CA SER A 319 8.71 3.74 11.43
C SER A 319 9.49 5.05 11.40
N LEU A 320 10.65 5.08 10.72
CA LEU A 320 11.45 6.30 10.57
C LEU A 320 10.64 7.41 9.86
N MET A 321 9.88 7.06 8.82
CA MET A 321 9.00 8.02 8.15
C MET A 321 7.83 8.48 9.06
N ASP A 322 7.27 7.58 9.86
CA ASP A 322 6.23 7.95 10.82
C ASP A 322 6.74 8.93 11.89
N GLU A 323 8.03 8.85 12.26
CA GLU A 323 8.67 9.81 13.18
C GLU A 323 8.75 11.21 12.56
N GLU A 324 9.25 11.32 11.33
CA GLU A 324 9.38 12.59 10.62
C GLU A 324 8.03 13.28 10.37
N THR A 325 7.02 12.49 10.03
CA THR A 325 5.69 13.01 9.70
C THR A 325 4.81 13.35 10.91
N ARG A 326 5.37 13.21 12.12
CA ARG A 326 4.81 13.77 13.37
C ARG A 326 5.27 15.19 13.66
N SER A 327 6.30 15.68 12.95
CA SER A 327 6.72 17.08 13.09
C SER A 327 5.55 18.01 12.77
N THR A 328 5.35 19.04 13.61
CA THR A 328 4.39 20.12 13.37
C THR A 328 4.97 21.22 12.47
N VAL A 329 6.26 21.15 12.15
CA VAL A 329 6.93 22.10 11.25
C VAL A 329 6.73 21.62 9.81
N LEU A 330 5.90 22.33 9.04
CA LEU A 330 5.54 21.97 7.67
C LEU A 330 6.77 21.61 6.80
N LYS A 331 7.79 22.48 6.77
CA LYS A 331 8.99 22.28 5.93
C LYS A 331 9.82 21.04 6.30
N SER A 332 9.66 20.51 7.51
CA SER A 332 10.33 19.28 7.96
C SER A 332 9.39 18.07 7.96
N ASN A 333 8.16 18.20 7.46
CA ASN A 333 7.17 17.12 7.46
C ASN A 333 6.84 16.75 6.00
N PRO A 334 7.40 15.65 5.46
CA PRO A 334 7.25 15.32 4.05
C PRO A 334 5.81 14.95 3.68
N ALA A 335 5.04 14.34 4.59
CA ALA A 335 3.64 14.03 4.36
C ALA A 335 2.77 15.30 4.34
N ALA A 336 3.05 16.27 5.22
CA ALA A 336 2.37 17.56 5.21
C ALA A 336 2.69 18.36 3.94
N LEU A 337 3.94 18.32 3.47
CA LEU A 337 4.33 18.92 2.18
C LEU A 337 3.56 18.29 1.00
N LEU A 338 3.45 16.95 0.95
CA LEU A 338 2.66 16.27 -0.07
C LEU A 338 1.18 16.68 -0.01
N ALA A 339 0.56 16.63 1.18
CA ALA A 339 -0.83 17.01 1.36
C ALA A 339 -1.09 18.48 0.96
N LEU A 340 -0.17 19.39 1.30
CA LEU A 340 -0.23 20.79 0.88
C LEU A 340 -0.18 20.91 -0.65
N CYS A 341 0.72 20.16 -1.30
CA CYS A 341 0.83 20.17 -2.75
C CYS A 341 -0.43 19.65 -3.42
N TRP A 342 -1.01 18.57 -2.89
CA TRP A 342 -2.27 18.03 -3.40
C TRP A 342 -3.40 19.05 -3.24
N TYR A 343 -3.53 19.65 -2.06
CA TYR A 343 -4.57 20.64 -1.76
C TYR A 343 -4.42 21.86 -2.66
N TRP A 344 -3.21 22.37 -2.83
CA TRP A 344 -2.94 23.46 -3.75
C TRP A 344 -3.28 23.08 -5.19
N ALA A 345 -2.73 21.96 -5.69
CA ALA A 345 -2.86 21.58 -7.09
C ALA A 345 -4.32 21.29 -7.47
N SER A 346 -5.11 20.72 -6.56
CA SER A 346 -6.51 20.32 -6.75
C SER A 346 -7.55 21.33 -6.25
N ASP A 347 -7.12 22.54 -5.88
CA ASP A 347 -7.98 23.60 -5.30
C ASP A 347 -8.73 23.16 -4.02
N GLY A 348 -8.19 22.15 -3.32
CA GLY A 348 -8.82 21.54 -2.16
C GLY A 348 -10.12 20.81 -2.47
N VAL A 349 -10.49 20.62 -3.74
CA VAL A 349 -11.77 20.02 -4.19
C VAL A 349 -11.58 18.89 -5.20
N GLY A 350 -10.34 18.45 -5.42
CA GLY A 350 -10.06 17.38 -6.40
C GLY A 350 -10.15 17.85 -7.85
N SER A 351 -9.94 19.15 -8.14
CA SER A 351 -10.07 19.72 -9.49
C SER A 351 -9.06 19.18 -10.52
N LYS A 352 -8.00 18.51 -10.05
CA LYS A 352 -6.96 17.87 -10.85
C LYS A 352 -6.70 16.44 -10.39
N ASP A 353 -6.38 15.59 -11.36
CA ASP A 353 -5.91 14.23 -11.14
C ASP A 353 -4.41 14.21 -10.79
N MET A 354 -4.00 13.23 -9.97
CA MET A 354 -2.60 12.96 -9.68
C MET A 354 -2.05 11.88 -10.63
N VAL A 355 -1.05 12.24 -11.44
CA VAL A 355 -0.33 11.29 -12.30
C VAL A 355 0.96 10.85 -11.63
N VAL A 356 1.11 9.57 -11.32
CA VAL A 356 2.31 9.02 -10.67
C VAL A 356 3.20 8.36 -11.73
N LEU A 357 4.42 8.87 -11.91
CA LEU A 357 5.36 8.41 -12.93
C LEU A 357 6.66 7.92 -12.29
N PRO A 358 6.76 6.64 -11.91
CA PRO A 358 8.01 6.05 -11.50
C PRO A 358 8.96 5.84 -12.69
N TYR A 359 10.20 6.30 -12.56
CA TYR A 359 11.30 6.01 -13.48
C TYR A 359 12.12 4.84 -12.94
N LYS A 360 11.43 3.72 -12.68
CA LYS A 360 12.01 2.46 -12.23
C LYS A 360 10.99 1.35 -12.46
N ASP A 361 11.39 0.31 -13.18
CA ASP A 361 10.50 -0.80 -13.52
C ASP A 361 9.94 -1.53 -12.30
N SER A 362 10.74 -1.75 -11.27
CA SER A 362 10.29 -2.42 -10.04
C SER A 362 9.22 -1.63 -9.27
N LEU A 363 9.05 -0.33 -9.55
CA LEU A 363 8.01 0.51 -8.94
C LEU A 363 6.75 0.65 -9.82
N LEU A 364 6.62 -0.15 -10.89
CA LEU A 364 5.49 -0.15 -11.81
C LEU A 364 4.13 -0.21 -11.09
N LEU A 365 4.00 -1.08 -10.09
CA LEU A 365 2.74 -1.28 -9.36
C LEU A 365 2.48 -0.21 -8.28
N PHE A 366 3.38 0.75 -8.09
CA PHE A 366 3.20 1.78 -7.07
C PHE A 366 1.98 2.67 -7.35
N SER A 367 1.75 3.06 -8.61
CA SER A 367 0.56 3.84 -8.99
C SER A 367 -0.73 3.05 -8.70
N ARG A 368 -0.75 1.74 -9.01
CA ARG A 368 -1.89 0.84 -8.76
C ARG A 368 -2.16 0.67 -7.26
N TYR A 369 -1.11 0.58 -6.44
CA TYR A 369 -1.23 0.60 -4.99
C TYR A 369 -1.84 1.93 -4.49
N LEU A 370 -1.32 3.06 -5.00
CA LEU A 370 -1.81 4.40 -4.63
C LEU A 370 -3.25 4.67 -5.08
N GLN A 371 -3.71 4.07 -6.18
CA GLN A 371 -5.12 4.17 -6.58
C GLN A 371 -6.06 3.76 -5.46
N GLN A 372 -5.83 2.60 -4.84
CA GLN A 372 -6.65 2.19 -3.72
C GLN A 372 -6.39 3.07 -2.49
N LEU A 373 -5.12 3.29 -2.13
CA LEU A 373 -4.80 4.05 -0.93
C LEU A 373 -5.41 5.46 -0.95
N VAL A 374 -5.31 6.17 -2.07
CA VAL A 374 -5.76 7.56 -2.21
C VAL A 374 -7.25 7.62 -2.54
N MET A 375 -7.71 6.94 -3.60
CA MET A 375 -9.07 7.11 -4.11
C MET A 375 -10.11 6.51 -3.17
N GLU A 376 -9.85 5.34 -2.60
CA GLU A 376 -10.78 4.72 -1.62
C GLU A 376 -10.79 5.50 -0.28
N SER A 377 -9.68 6.18 0.06
CA SER A 377 -9.64 7.02 1.27
C SER A 377 -10.34 8.35 1.08
N LEU A 378 -10.17 9.02 -0.06
CA LEU A 378 -10.56 10.41 -0.24
C LEU A 378 -11.87 10.58 -1.04
N GLY A 379 -12.24 9.58 -1.85
CA GLY A 379 -13.47 9.56 -2.63
C GLY A 379 -14.70 9.46 -1.75
N LYS A 380 -15.29 10.59 -1.34
CA LYS A 380 -16.41 10.62 -0.37
C LYS A 380 -17.49 11.62 -0.75
N GLU A 381 -18.74 11.17 -0.64
CA GLU A 381 -19.90 12.02 -0.89
C GLU A 381 -20.09 13.08 0.20
N PHE A 382 -19.85 12.73 1.46
CA PHE A 382 -20.08 13.60 2.62
C PHE A 382 -18.80 13.86 3.42
N ASP A 383 -18.68 15.08 3.94
CA ASP A 383 -17.64 15.48 4.89
C ASP A 383 -18.00 15.05 6.34
N LEU A 384 -17.14 15.38 7.32
CA LEU A 384 -17.36 15.05 8.74
C LEU A 384 -18.56 15.79 9.36
N ASP A 385 -18.91 16.95 8.80
CA ASP A 385 -20.08 17.77 9.20
C ASP A 385 -21.37 17.32 8.51
N ARG A 386 -21.30 16.28 7.67
CA ARG A 386 -22.38 15.70 6.86
C ARG A 386 -22.88 16.59 5.72
N ASN A 387 -22.08 17.57 5.30
CA ASN A 387 -22.34 18.32 4.08
C ASN A 387 -21.97 17.45 2.87
N ARG A 388 -22.74 17.56 1.79
CA ARG A 388 -22.43 16.89 0.52
C ARG A 388 -21.31 17.63 -0.20
N VAL A 389 -20.16 16.99 -0.35
CA VAL A 389 -18.93 17.56 -0.93
C VAL A 389 -18.47 16.87 -2.21
N ASN A 390 -18.80 15.58 -2.41
CA ASN A 390 -18.35 14.77 -3.56
C ASN A 390 -16.84 14.88 -3.85
N GLN A 391 -16.06 14.71 -2.80
CA GLN A 391 -14.61 14.87 -2.83
C GLN A 391 -13.88 13.67 -3.38
N GLY A 392 -12.61 13.88 -3.74
CA GLY A 392 -11.71 12.84 -4.23
C GLY A 392 -10.38 13.38 -4.72
N LEU A 393 -9.46 12.45 -5.02
CA LEU A 393 -8.24 12.73 -5.76
C LEU A 393 -7.96 11.51 -6.65
N THR A 394 -8.28 11.63 -7.93
CA THR A 394 -8.04 10.54 -8.90
C THR A 394 -6.56 10.27 -9.02
N VAL A 395 -6.18 9.00 -9.05
CA VAL A 395 -4.80 8.58 -9.29
C VAL A 395 -4.73 7.72 -10.53
N TYR A 396 -3.80 8.03 -11.42
CA TYR A 396 -3.40 7.12 -12.49
C TYR A 396 -1.91 7.26 -12.76
N GLY A 397 -1.36 6.33 -13.54
CA GLY A 397 0.06 6.30 -13.82
C GLY A 397 0.55 4.91 -14.13
N ASN A 398 1.65 4.81 -14.85
CA ASN A 398 2.29 3.56 -15.20
C ASN A 398 3.80 3.66 -14.94
N LYS A 399 4.64 3.95 -15.93
CA LYS A 399 6.08 4.16 -15.70
C LYS A 399 6.77 4.98 -16.79
N GLY A 400 7.78 5.73 -16.37
CA GLY A 400 8.77 6.33 -17.26
C GLY A 400 9.91 5.35 -17.56
N SER A 401 10.49 5.34 -18.77
CA SER A 401 10.19 6.21 -19.91
C SER A 401 9.07 5.70 -20.83
N THR A 402 8.51 4.49 -20.59
CA THR A 402 7.51 3.86 -21.46
C THR A 402 6.34 4.80 -21.78
N ASP A 403 5.83 5.52 -20.79
CA ASP A 403 4.66 6.38 -20.97
C ASP A 403 4.92 7.62 -21.82
N GLN A 404 6.19 8.00 -22.04
CA GLN A 404 6.56 9.02 -23.04
C GLN A 404 6.06 8.67 -24.43
N HIS A 405 5.89 7.38 -24.70
CA HIS A 405 5.35 6.84 -25.95
C HIS A 405 3.87 6.43 -25.84
N ALA A 406 3.18 6.80 -24.76
CA ALA A 406 1.77 6.55 -24.55
C ALA A 406 1.00 7.87 -24.37
N TYR A 407 0.86 8.35 -23.13
CA TYR A 407 -0.04 9.47 -22.79
C TYR A 407 0.67 10.74 -22.35
N ILE A 408 2.02 10.83 -22.40
CA ILE A 408 2.73 12.09 -22.09
C ILE A 408 2.34 13.24 -23.02
N GLN A 409 1.88 12.96 -24.25
CA GLN A 409 1.31 13.99 -25.13
C GLN A 409 0.11 14.72 -24.47
N GLN A 410 -0.79 13.97 -23.81
CA GLN A 410 -1.89 14.54 -23.03
C GLN A 410 -1.34 15.38 -21.86
N LEU A 411 -0.31 14.89 -21.16
CA LEU A 411 0.28 15.64 -20.04
C LEU A 411 1.02 16.90 -20.50
N ARG A 412 1.44 16.98 -21.76
CA ARG A 412 2.18 18.13 -22.26
C ARG A 412 1.27 19.19 -22.84
N GLU A 413 0.39 18.80 -23.77
CA GLU A 413 -0.38 19.73 -24.61
C GLU A 413 -1.90 19.60 -24.42
N GLY A 414 -2.34 18.54 -23.73
CA GLY A 414 -3.75 18.31 -23.45
C GLY A 414 -4.33 19.20 -22.35
N VAL A 415 -5.57 18.90 -21.97
CA VAL A 415 -6.32 19.58 -20.91
C VAL A 415 -5.49 19.63 -19.61
N HIS A 416 -5.47 20.77 -18.94
CA HIS A 416 -4.73 20.96 -17.68
C HIS A 416 -5.50 20.47 -16.45
N ASN A 417 -5.96 19.23 -16.47
CA ASN A 417 -6.73 18.60 -15.40
C ASN A 417 -5.87 17.67 -14.52
N PHE A 418 -4.56 17.89 -14.44
CA PHE A 418 -3.67 17.01 -13.67
C PHE A 418 -2.45 17.75 -13.11
N PHE A 419 -1.79 17.13 -12.13
CA PHE A 419 -0.41 17.40 -11.72
C PHE A 419 0.38 16.09 -11.67
N VAL A 420 1.71 16.17 -11.78
CA VAL A 420 2.56 14.98 -11.88
C VAL A 420 3.38 14.76 -10.61
N THR A 421 3.45 13.53 -10.13
CA THR A 421 4.41 13.09 -9.11
C THR A 421 5.40 12.13 -9.75
N PHE A 422 6.64 12.59 -9.95
CA PHE A 422 7.74 11.76 -10.40
C PHE A 422 8.29 10.94 -9.23
N ILE A 423 8.59 9.66 -9.47
CA ILE A 423 9.40 8.85 -8.55
C ILE A 423 10.76 8.60 -9.21
N GLU A 424 11.81 9.14 -8.61
CA GLU A 424 13.20 9.01 -9.06
C GLU A 424 13.96 8.04 -8.16
N VAL A 425 14.80 7.18 -8.77
CA VAL A 425 15.70 6.28 -8.04
C VAL A 425 17.13 6.63 -8.46
N LEU A 426 17.95 7.06 -7.51
CA LEU A 426 19.32 7.54 -7.81
C LEU A 426 20.26 6.40 -8.23
N ARG A 427 20.07 5.21 -7.66
CA ARG A 427 20.83 4.00 -8.00
C ARG A 427 19.99 3.13 -8.93
N ASP A 428 20.29 3.20 -10.23
CA ASP A 428 19.59 2.40 -11.24
C ASP A 428 19.93 0.90 -11.14
N ARG A 429 21.12 0.53 -10.67
CA ARG A 429 21.60 -0.86 -10.51
C ARG A 429 22.49 -1.07 -9.28
N PRO A 430 22.63 -2.31 -8.79
CA PRO A 430 23.63 -2.64 -7.78
C PRO A 430 25.05 -2.28 -8.24
N PRO A 431 25.93 -1.77 -7.35
CA PRO A 431 27.30 -1.43 -7.73
C PRO A 431 28.03 -2.57 -8.45
N GLY A 432 28.82 -2.25 -9.47
CA GLY A 432 29.59 -3.22 -10.25
C GLY A 432 28.81 -3.94 -11.35
N HIS A 433 27.57 -3.52 -11.61
CA HIS A 433 26.73 -3.99 -12.74
C HIS A 433 26.53 -2.91 -13.80
N ASP A 434 27.40 -1.91 -13.77
CA ASP A 434 27.43 -0.79 -14.71
C ASP A 434 27.88 -1.31 -16.08
N TRP A 435 26.98 -1.23 -17.06
CA TRP A 435 27.28 -1.55 -18.44
C TRP A 435 27.22 -0.26 -19.26
N GLU A 436 28.38 0.13 -19.80
CA GLU A 436 28.48 1.27 -20.70
C GLU A 436 27.87 0.91 -22.06
N LEU A 437 26.89 1.69 -22.49
CA LEU A 437 26.34 1.65 -23.85
C LEU A 437 27.28 2.39 -24.82
N GLU A 438 27.85 3.49 -24.32
CA GLU A 438 28.84 4.35 -24.98
C GLU A 438 29.87 4.79 -23.92
N PRO A 439 31.07 5.28 -24.30
CA PRO A 439 32.09 5.67 -23.34
C PRO A 439 31.55 6.64 -22.27
N GLY A 440 31.48 6.17 -21.01
CA GLY A 440 30.98 6.94 -19.87
C GLY A 440 29.46 7.15 -19.82
N VAL A 441 28.65 6.40 -20.60
CA VAL A 441 27.19 6.49 -20.62
C VAL A 441 26.56 5.12 -20.43
N THR A 442 25.67 5.01 -19.45
CA THR A 442 24.91 3.82 -19.09
C THR A 442 23.45 3.94 -19.49
N SER A 443 22.68 2.84 -19.42
CA SER A 443 21.21 2.92 -19.53
C SER A 443 20.58 3.76 -18.40
N GLY A 444 21.24 3.84 -17.24
CA GLY A 444 20.82 4.67 -16.12
C GLY A 444 20.87 6.16 -16.46
N ASP A 445 21.93 6.60 -17.14
CA ASP A 445 22.07 7.98 -17.60
C ASP A 445 20.97 8.37 -18.58
N TYR A 446 20.61 7.48 -19.51
CA TYR A 446 19.46 7.68 -20.39
C TYR A 446 18.16 7.78 -19.59
N LEU A 447 17.93 6.90 -18.62
CA LEU A 447 16.72 6.94 -17.78
C LEU A 447 16.61 8.24 -16.98
N PHE A 448 17.72 8.70 -16.40
CA PHE A 448 17.83 10.00 -15.73
C PHE A 448 17.54 11.15 -16.71
N GLY A 449 18.17 11.15 -17.88
CA GLY A 449 17.93 12.16 -18.92
C GLY A 449 16.47 12.21 -19.36
N MET A 450 15.81 11.06 -19.48
CA MET A 450 14.39 10.93 -19.81
C MET A 450 13.48 11.51 -18.71
N LEU A 451 13.80 11.27 -17.44
CA LEU A 451 13.09 11.89 -16.31
C LEU A 451 13.24 13.41 -16.35
N GLN A 452 14.48 13.90 -16.40
CA GLN A 452 14.77 15.33 -16.35
C GLN A 452 14.19 16.07 -17.57
N GLY A 453 14.29 15.47 -18.76
CA GLY A 453 13.69 15.99 -19.99
C GLY A 453 12.17 16.09 -19.90
N THR A 454 11.50 15.04 -19.40
CA THR A 454 10.04 15.06 -19.22
C THR A 454 9.63 16.12 -18.21
N ARG A 455 10.27 16.14 -17.04
CA ARG A 455 9.99 17.12 -15.99
C ARG A 455 10.19 18.55 -16.49
N SER A 456 11.27 18.81 -17.24
CA SER A 456 11.53 20.12 -17.85
C SER A 456 10.49 20.50 -18.90
N ALA A 457 10.07 19.55 -19.75
CA ALA A 457 9.06 19.81 -20.78
C ALA A 457 7.68 20.12 -20.18
N LEU A 458 7.28 19.37 -19.14
CA LEU A 458 6.07 19.66 -18.36
C LEU A 458 6.16 21.02 -17.68
N TYR A 459 7.30 21.31 -17.06
CA TYR A 459 7.55 22.59 -16.40
C TYR A 459 7.44 23.78 -17.37
N ALA A 460 8.01 23.65 -18.57
CA ALA A 460 7.92 24.69 -19.61
C ALA A 460 6.47 24.98 -20.01
N ASN A 461 5.60 23.97 -19.99
CA ASN A 461 4.18 24.06 -20.31
C ASN A 461 3.29 24.36 -19.09
N ASP A 462 3.85 24.97 -18.04
CA ASP A 462 3.13 25.36 -16.81
C ASP A 462 2.44 24.19 -16.09
N ARG A 463 2.98 22.98 -16.23
CA ARG A 463 2.47 21.79 -15.54
C ARG A 463 3.16 21.62 -14.19
N GLU A 464 2.35 21.58 -13.14
CA GLU A 464 2.79 21.39 -11.76
C GLU A 464 3.35 19.98 -11.56
N SER A 465 4.47 19.88 -10.83
CA SER A 465 5.03 18.58 -10.48
C SER A 465 5.71 18.52 -9.11
N ILE A 466 5.68 17.32 -8.53
CA ILE A 466 6.38 16.90 -7.33
C ILE A 466 7.43 15.86 -7.76
N THR A 467 8.60 15.84 -7.13
CA THR A 467 9.57 14.74 -7.30
C THR A 467 9.86 14.10 -5.96
N VAL A 468 9.55 12.81 -5.84
CA VAL A 468 9.96 11.95 -4.72
C VAL A 468 11.17 11.16 -5.19
N THR A 469 12.32 11.38 -4.57
CA THR A 469 13.56 10.69 -4.92
C THR A 469 13.93 9.73 -3.79
N VAL A 470 14.26 8.49 -4.14
CA VAL A 470 14.87 7.52 -3.24
C VAL A 470 16.25 7.13 -3.74
N GLN A 471 17.17 6.86 -2.82
CA GLN A 471 18.53 6.49 -3.19
C GLN A 471 18.56 5.15 -3.94
N GLU A 472 17.82 4.15 -3.44
CA GLU A 472 17.72 2.80 -4.01
C GLU A 472 16.37 2.20 -3.61
N VAL A 473 15.85 1.26 -4.40
CA VAL A 473 14.66 0.48 -4.04
C VAL A 473 15.10 -0.66 -3.12
N THR A 474 14.82 -0.51 -1.83
CA THR A 474 15.17 -1.47 -0.77
C THR A 474 13.96 -1.68 0.13
N PRO A 475 13.91 -2.74 0.94
CA PRO A 475 12.82 -2.95 1.89
C PRO A 475 12.58 -1.71 2.77
N ARG A 476 13.67 -1.09 3.26
CA ARG A 476 13.62 0.15 4.04
C ARG A 476 13.01 1.33 3.26
N SER A 477 13.46 1.61 2.03
CA SER A 477 12.94 2.75 1.27
C SER A 477 11.49 2.56 0.81
N VAL A 478 11.11 1.34 0.41
CA VAL A 478 9.71 1.01 0.08
C VAL A 478 8.81 1.13 1.32
N GLY A 479 9.27 0.68 2.48
CA GLY A 479 8.56 0.87 3.75
C GLY A 479 8.33 2.34 4.07
N ALA A 480 9.35 3.18 3.88
CA ALA A 480 9.23 4.63 4.04
C ALA A 480 8.28 5.28 3.02
N MET A 481 8.30 4.85 1.76
CA MET A 481 7.38 5.36 0.73
C MET A 481 5.92 5.03 1.06
N ILE A 482 5.63 3.80 1.49
CA ILE A 482 4.28 3.41 1.91
C ILE A 482 3.82 4.29 3.07
N ALA A 483 4.65 4.45 4.12
CA ALA A 483 4.34 5.28 5.27
C ALA A 483 4.10 6.76 4.92
N LEU A 484 4.93 7.31 4.02
CA LEU A 484 4.81 8.68 3.56
C LEU A 484 3.44 8.95 2.92
N TYR A 485 3.00 8.09 2.01
CA TYR A 485 1.73 8.28 1.30
C TYR A 485 0.52 7.96 2.18
N GLU A 486 0.58 6.95 3.05
CA GLU A 486 -0.50 6.70 4.02
C GLU A 486 -0.72 7.91 4.92
N ARG A 487 0.36 8.52 5.39
CA ARG A 487 0.29 9.73 6.22
C ARG A 487 -0.16 10.95 5.44
N ALA A 488 0.30 11.14 4.21
CA ALA A 488 -0.13 12.24 3.35
C ALA A 488 -1.63 12.19 3.07
N VAL A 489 -2.19 11.01 2.83
CA VAL A 489 -3.64 10.79 2.69
C VAL A 489 -4.39 11.20 3.96
N GLY A 490 -3.89 10.80 5.13
CA GLY A 490 -4.48 11.21 6.40
C GLY A 490 -4.50 12.73 6.58
N ILE A 491 -3.37 13.40 6.36
CA ILE A 491 -3.28 14.86 6.50
C ILE A 491 -4.17 15.57 5.46
N TYR A 492 -4.15 15.13 4.20
CA TYR A 492 -4.97 15.71 3.15
C TYR A 492 -6.46 15.57 3.46
N ALA A 493 -6.90 14.41 3.95
CA ALA A 493 -8.28 14.18 4.35
C ALA A 493 -8.74 15.15 5.44
N SER A 494 -7.89 15.40 6.45
CA SER A 494 -8.18 16.39 7.49
C SER A 494 -8.26 17.82 6.93
N LEU A 495 -7.42 18.18 5.94
CA LEU A 495 -7.49 19.49 5.26
C LEU A 495 -8.81 19.71 4.49
N ILE A 496 -9.40 18.64 3.95
CA ILE A 496 -10.66 18.71 3.20
C ILE A 496 -11.88 18.25 4.02
N ASN A 497 -11.72 18.08 5.34
CA ASN A 497 -12.77 17.70 6.29
C ASN A 497 -13.41 16.31 6.05
N ILE A 498 -12.64 15.31 5.63
CA ILE A 498 -13.15 13.97 5.28
C ILE A 498 -12.58 12.89 6.18
N ASN A 499 -13.39 11.86 6.48
CA ASN A 499 -12.90 10.65 7.09
C ASN A 499 -12.16 9.74 6.08
N ALA A 500 -10.84 9.65 6.16
CA ALA A 500 -10.03 8.81 5.26
C ALA A 500 -10.24 7.29 5.44
N TYR A 501 -10.79 6.83 6.57
CA TYR A 501 -10.64 5.45 7.05
C TYR A 501 -11.91 4.59 6.99
N HIS A 502 -13.05 5.16 6.59
CA HIS A 502 -14.28 4.41 6.28
C HIS A 502 -14.47 4.17 4.76
N GLN A 503 -15.30 3.19 4.41
CA GLN A 503 -15.62 2.80 3.01
C GLN A 503 -17.07 2.28 2.84
N PRO A 504 -18.11 3.10 3.11
CA PRO A 504 -19.50 2.64 3.12
C PRO A 504 -20.01 2.17 1.75
N GLU A 505 -19.59 2.83 0.66
CA GLU A 505 -20.14 2.58 -0.69
C GLU A 505 -19.71 1.24 -1.29
N VAL A 506 -18.51 0.74 -0.97
CA VAL A 506 -18.08 -0.60 -1.42
C VAL A 506 -19.01 -1.69 -0.86
N LEU A 507 -19.44 -1.54 0.40
CA LEU A 507 -20.40 -2.46 1.01
C LEU A 507 -21.79 -2.35 0.38
N ALA A 508 -22.20 -1.15 -0.04
CA ALA A 508 -23.46 -0.94 -0.75
C ALA A 508 -23.45 -1.59 -2.14
N LEU A 509 -22.35 -1.46 -2.88
CA LEU A 509 -22.15 -2.12 -4.17
C LEU A 509 -22.18 -3.65 -4.04
N GLN A 510 -21.48 -4.21 -3.05
CA GLN A 510 -21.51 -5.65 -2.78
C GLN A 510 -22.93 -6.17 -2.50
N LYS A 511 -23.76 -5.42 -1.77
CA LYS A 511 -25.17 -5.77 -1.55
C LYS A 511 -25.99 -5.77 -2.84
N ARG A 512 -25.76 -4.80 -3.73
CA ARG A 512 -26.43 -4.74 -5.04
C ARG A 512 -26.03 -5.92 -5.92
N VAL A 513 -24.74 -6.26 -5.97
CA VAL A 513 -24.25 -7.45 -6.69
C VAL A 513 -24.90 -8.73 -6.15
N LEU A 514 -24.96 -8.89 -4.83
CA LEU A 514 -25.62 -10.05 -4.21
C LEU A 514 -27.14 -10.10 -4.51
N ALA A 515 -27.82 -8.97 -4.60
CA ALA A 515 -29.23 -8.93 -5.00
C ALA A 515 -29.41 -9.48 -6.43
N VAL A 516 -28.62 -8.98 -7.39
CA VAL A 516 -28.63 -9.48 -8.77
C VAL A 516 -28.32 -10.97 -8.84
N LEU A 517 -27.32 -11.46 -8.09
CA LEU A 517 -26.96 -12.88 -8.07
C LEU A 517 -28.06 -13.78 -7.45
N ASN A 518 -28.81 -13.28 -6.46
CA ASN A 518 -29.90 -14.03 -5.85
C ASN A 518 -31.13 -14.10 -6.76
N GLU A 519 -31.36 -13.06 -7.56
CA GLU A 519 -32.46 -12.97 -8.53
C GLU A 519 -32.13 -13.75 -9.81
N ALA A 520 -30.89 -13.63 -10.31
CA ALA A 520 -30.37 -14.42 -11.40
C ALA A 520 -30.03 -15.84 -10.92
N SER A 521 -31.05 -16.69 -10.73
CA SER A 521 -30.88 -18.13 -10.48
C SER A 521 -30.29 -18.83 -11.72
N CYS A 522 -29.00 -18.61 -12.02
CA CYS A 522 -28.26 -19.30 -13.07
C CYS A 522 -27.80 -20.68 -12.56
N LYS A 523 -28.74 -21.63 -12.45
CA LYS A 523 -28.52 -22.97 -11.88
C LYS A 523 -28.07 -24.04 -12.88
N GLU A 524 -28.02 -23.73 -14.17
CA GLU A 524 -27.57 -24.65 -15.23
C GLU A 524 -26.55 -23.94 -16.13
N PRO A 525 -25.64 -24.66 -16.81
CA PRO A 525 -24.63 -24.03 -17.65
C PRO A 525 -25.35 -23.25 -18.74
N VAL A 526 -25.38 -21.93 -18.58
CA VAL A 526 -26.08 -21.09 -19.53
C VAL A 526 -25.10 -20.76 -20.64
N GLU A 527 -25.47 -21.09 -21.87
CA GLU A 527 -25.01 -20.33 -23.03
C GLU A 527 -24.95 -18.84 -22.69
N PRO A 528 -23.97 -18.07 -23.21
CA PRO A 528 -23.86 -16.64 -22.90
C PRO A 528 -25.22 -15.95 -23.05
N LEU A 529 -25.73 -15.40 -21.95
CA LEU A 529 -27.02 -14.72 -21.96
C LEU A 529 -26.84 -13.29 -22.46
N THR A 530 -27.74 -12.86 -23.34
CA THR A 530 -27.90 -11.43 -23.62
C THR A 530 -28.49 -10.72 -22.39
N LEU A 531 -28.38 -9.39 -22.33
CA LEU A 531 -29.06 -8.61 -21.28
C LEU A 531 -30.58 -8.84 -21.29
N GLU A 532 -31.17 -9.08 -22.46
CA GLU A 532 -32.59 -9.41 -22.64
C GLU A 532 -32.91 -10.77 -22.00
N ASP A 533 -32.08 -11.79 -22.23
CA ASP A 533 -32.26 -13.10 -21.60
C ASP A 533 -32.11 -13.06 -20.07
N VAL A 534 -31.20 -12.22 -19.55
CA VAL A 534 -31.03 -12.02 -18.10
C VAL A 534 -32.26 -11.30 -17.53
N ALA A 535 -32.72 -10.24 -18.20
CA ALA A 535 -33.92 -9.48 -17.85
C ALA A 535 -35.16 -10.37 -17.74
N ASP A 536 -35.39 -11.19 -18.77
CA ASP A 536 -36.53 -12.11 -18.84
C ASP A 536 -36.48 -13.15 -17.70
N ARG A 537 -35.28 -13.66 -17.38
CA ARG A 537 -35.09 -14.63 -16.29
C ARG A 537 -35.22 -14.03 -14.90
N CYS A 538 -34.83 -12.78 -14.71
CA CYS A 538 -34.97 -12.08 -13.43
C CYS A 538 -36.39 -11.56 -13.21
N HIS A 539 -37.27 -11.65 -14.23
CA HIS A 539 -38.61 -11.03 -14.23
C HIS A 539 -38.57 -9.53 -13.89
N ALA A 540 -37.47 -8.86 -14.22
CA ALA A 540 -37.19 -7.48 -13.86
C ALA A 540 -36.49 -6.75 -15.02
N PRO A 541 -37.15 -6.62 -16.20
CA PRO A 541 -36.52 -6.03 -17.38
C PRO A 541 -36.16 -4.55 -17.19
N GLU A 542 -36.93 -3.82 -16.39
CA GLU A 542 -36.62 -2.46 -15.94
C GLU A 542 -35.39 -2.35 -15.02
N ASP A 543 -35.01 -3.41 -14.29
CA ASP A 543 -33.89 -3.38 -13.34
C ASP A 543 -32.57 -3.89 -13.96
N VAL A 544 -32.67 -4.78 -14.96
CA VAL A 544 -31.50 -5.31 -15.69
C VAL A 544 -31.06 -4.40 -16.84
N SER A 545 -31.99 -3.62 -17.41
CA SER A 545 -31.68 -2.56 -18.37
C SER A 545 -31.63 -1.19 -17.68
N LEU A 546 -30.48 -0.84 -17.11
CA LEU A 546 -30.16 0.58 -16.95
C LEU A 546 -29.98 1.16 -18.35
N LYS A 547 -31.08 1.62 -18.97
CA LYS A 547 -31.05 2.45 -20.17
C LYS A 547 -30.24 3.72 -19.96
#